data_AF-A0A7S3WCQ4-F1
#
_entry.id   AF-A0A7S3WCQ4-F1
#
_cell.length_a   1.000
_cell.length_b   1.000
_cell.length_c   1.000
_cell.angle_alpha   90.00
_cell.angle_beta   90.00
_cell.angle_gamma   90.00
#
_symmetry.space_group_name_H-M   'P 1'
#
loop_
_entity.id
_entity.type
_entity.pdbx_description
1 polymer ?
#
loop_
_entity_poly.entity_id
_entity_poly.type
_entity_poly.pdbx_seq_one_letter_code
_entity_poly.pdbx_strand_id
1 'polypeptide(L)'
;FLFHLAERRQPARAIRAAVPAPLSRCASLLAMEEDSPIEKQVKELEHQIAHLQRSNAEMEEFLRENTDAELRAAIGENIVTIARRRAIVEDLRKLLPERSGATVVAPSGAAVLSDVDGSMLL
;
A
#
# COMPACT_ATOMS: atom_id res chain seq x y z
N PHE A 1 -73.83 -24.49 27.36
CA PHE A 1 -73.83 -23.06 27.71
C PHE A 1 -72.79 -22.38 26.83
N LEU A 2 -73.21 -21.88 25.67
CA LEU A 2 -73.62 -20.48 25.42
C LEU A 2 -72.41 -19.51 25.29
N PHE A 3 -72.23 -19.10 24.03
CA PHE A 3 -71.98 -17.74 23.54
C PHE A 3 -70.62 -17.03 23.70
N HIS A 4 -70.14 -16.60 22.51
CA HIS A 4 -69.65 -15.26 22.17
C HIS A 4 -68.40 -14.70 22.86
N LEU A 5 -67.38 -14.40 22.04
CA LEU A 5 -66.59 -13.16 22.01
C LEU A 5 -65.32 -13.48 21.19
N ALA A 6 -64.85 -12.73 20.22
CA ALA A 6 -65.33 -11.60 19.44
C ALA A 6 -64.27 -11.44 18.36
N GLU A 7 -64.69 -11.09 17.15
CA GLU A 7 -63.80 -10.66 16.07
C GLU A 7 -62.86 -9.55 16.55
N ARG A 8 -61.57 -9.70 16.30
CA ARG A 8 -60.69 -8.57 16.03
C ARG A 8 -59.86 -8.84 14.79
N ARG A 9 -60.43 -8.45 13.64
CA ARG A 9 -59.70 -8.18 12.40
C ARG A 9 -58.58 -7.16 12.70
N GLN A 10 -57.34 -7.58 12.54
CA GLN A 10 -56.22 -6.65 12.36
C GLN A 10 -56.00 -6.48 10.85
N PRO A 11 -56.01 -5.26 10.29
CA PRO A 11 -55.63 -5.07 8.90
C PRO A 11 -54.12 -5.22 8.75
N ALA A 12 -53.72 -6.17 7.91
CA ALA A 12 -52.34 -6.43 7.51
C ALA A 12 -51.68 -5.13 6.99
N ARG A 13 -50.59 -4.74 7.65
CA ARG A 13 -49.76 -3.61 7.28
C ARG A 13 -49.00 -3.98 6.00
N ALA A 14 -49.27 -3.23 4.93
CA ALA A 14 -48.69 -3.43 3.61
C ALA A 14 -47.16 -3.54 3.64
N ILE A 15 -46.64 -4.66 3.13
CA ILE A 15 -45.20 -4.85 2.91
C ILE A 15 -44.85 -4.03 1.66
N ARG A 16 -44.24 -2.85 1.88
CA ARG A 16 -43.64 -2.05 0.80
C ARG A 16 -42.45 -2.85 0.25
N ALA A 17 -42.60 -3.36 -0.98
CA ALA A 17 -41.56 -4.06 -1.71
C ALA A 17 -40.29 -3.20 -1.78
N ALA A 18 -39.17 -3.75 -1.32
CA ALA A 18 -37.85 -3.16 -1.44
C ALA A 18 -37.44 -3.16 -2.92
N VAL A 19 -37.05 -1.99 -3.42
CA VAL A 19 -36.47 -1.79 -4.74
C VAL A 19 -35.13 -2.55 -4.80
N PRO A 20 -34.86 -3.39 -5.81
CA PRO A 20 -33.54 -3.99 -5.95
C PRO A 20 -32.54 -2.90 -6.36
N ALA A 21 -31.57 -2.62 -5.50
CA ALA A 21 -30.44 -1.76 -5.82
C ALA A 21 -29.62 -2.37 -6.99
N PRO A 22 -29.07 -1.56 -7.90
CA PRO A 22 -28.39 -2.06 -9.10
C PRO A 22 -27.09 -2.77 -8.74
N LEU A 23 -26.86 -3.93 -9.36
CA LEU A 23 -25.67 -4.78 -9.30
C LEU A 23 -24.43 -4.10 -9.92
N SER A 24 -24.10 -2.87 -9.51
CA SER A 24 -22.96 -2.10 -10.04
C SER A 24 -21.93 -1.75 -8.96
N ARG A 25 -22.08 -2.29 -7.75
CA ARG A 25 -21.15 -2.03 -6.61
C ARG A 25 -20.23 -3.19 -6.26
N CYS A 26 -20.22 -4.27 -7.05
CA CYS A 26 -19.38 -5.45 -6.79
C CYS A 26 -18.14 -5.54 -7.68
N ALA A 27 -18.03 -4.71 -8.74
CA ALA A 27 -16.88 -4.77 -9.65
C ALA A 27 -15.57 -4.20 -9.04
N SER A 28 -15.64 -3.51 -7.90
CA SER A 28 -14.47 -2.86 -7.28
C SER A 28 -13.78 -3.69 -6.19
N LEU A 29 -14.25 -4.90 -5.89
CA LEU A 29 -13.92 -5.54 -4.62
C LEU A 29 -12.74 -6.51 -4.63
N LEU A 30 -12.24 -7.03 -5.75
CA LEU A 30 -11.15 -8.03 -5.70
C LEU A 30 -10.28 -8.03 -6.96
N ALA A 31 -9.63 -6.91 -7.29
CA ALA A 31 -8.30 -7.04 -7.88
C ALA A 31 -7.35 -7.44 -6.74
N MET A 32 -7.41 -8.71 -6.33
CA MET A 32 -6.34 -9.30 -5.52
C MET A 32 -5.14 -9.42 -6.46
N GLU A 33 -4.45 -8.31 -6.69
CA GLU A 33 -3.11 -8.35 -7.27
C GLU A 33 -2.24 -9.06 -6.25
N GLU A 34 -2.13 -10.38 -6.42
CA GLU A 34 -1.16 -11.19 -5.70
C GLU A 34 0.24 -10.64 -6.00
N ASP A 35 0.96 -10.25 -4.96
CA ASP A 35 2.35 -9.84 -5.09
C ASP A 35 3.14 -10.93 -5.83
N SER A 36 3.96 -10.52 -6.79
CA SER A 36 4.91 -11.40 -7.44
C SER A 36 5.87 -12.02 -6.40
N PRO A 37 6.47 -13.20 -6.69
CA PRO A 37 7.42 -13.82 -5.77
C PRO A 37 8.56 -12.88 -5.37
N ILE A 38 9.00 -12.00 -6.27
CA ILE A 38 10.05 -10.99 -6.02
C ILE A 38 9.54 -9.92 -5.05
N GLU A 39 8.32 -9.42 -5.22
CA GLU A 39 7.71 -8.45 -4.29
C GLU A 39 7.53 -9.04 -2.89
N LYS A 40 7.07 -10.29 -2.79
CA LYS A 40 6.96 -11.01 -1.51
C LYS A 40 8.33 -11.11 -0.82
N GLN A 41 9.37 -11.44 -1.58
CA GLN A 41 10.74 -11.52 -1.06
C GLN A 41 11.29 -10.17 -0.60
N VAL A 42 11.02 -9.10 -1.35
CA VAL A 42 11.41 -7.73 -0.97
C VAL A 42 10.73 -7.33 0.33
N LYS A 43 9.41 -7.53 0.45
CA LYS A 43 8.66 -7.21 1.67
C LYS A 43 9.17 -7.97 2.89
N GLU A 44 9.48 -9.26 2.72
CA GLU A 44 10.03 -10.08 3.81
C GLU A 44 11.39 -9.56 4.26
N LEU A 45 12.30 -9.26 3.33
CA LEU A 45 13.62 -8.71 3.66
C LEU A 45 13.52 -7.34 4.34
N GLU A 46 12.61 -6.48 3.88
CA GLU A 46 12.33 -5.19 4.51
C GLU A 46 11.80 -5.34 5.93
N HIS A 47 10.88 -6.30 6.17
CA HIS A 47 10.37 -6.60 7.49
C HIS A 47 11.49 -7.08 8.43
N GLN A 48 12.38 -7.97 7.96
CA GLN A 48 13.54 -8.43 8.72
C GLN A 48 14.52 -7.29 9.04
N ILE A 49 14.77 -6.40 8.08
CA ILE A 49 15.60 -5.20 8.30
C ILE A 49 14.97 -4.32 9.37
N ALA A 50 13.68 -4.02 9.27
CA ALA A 50 12.96 -3.19 10.22
C ALA A 50 12.95 -3.80 11.62
N HIS A 51 12.86 -5.13 11.73
CA HIS A 51 12.97 -5.83 13.00
C HIS A 51 14.37 -5.66 13.63
N LEU A 52 15.44 -5.89 12.87
CA LEU A 52 16.80 -5.70 13.37
C LEU A 52 17.10 -4.25 13.75
N GLN A 53 16.61 -3.27 12.99
CA GLN A 53 16.80 -1.86 13.31
C GLN A 53 16.14 -1.48 14.64
N ARG A 54 14.91 -1.98 14.89
CA ARG A 54 14.24 -1.77 16.19
C ARG A 54 15.00 -2.45 17.33
N SER A 55 15.42 -3.70 17.13
CA SER A 55 16.22 -4.43 18.12
C SER A 55 17.53 -3.72 18.43
N ASN A 56 18.24 -3.19 17.43
CA ASN A 56 19.45 -2.40 17.64
C ASN A 56 19.15 -1.13 18.46
N ALA A 57 18.08 -0.40 18.16
CA ALA A 57 17.71 0.79 18.92
C ALA A 57 17.43 0.47 20.40
N GLU A 58 16.76 -0.65 20.68
CA GLU A 58 16.50 -1.12 22.06
C GLU A 58 17.80 -1.52 22.77
N MET A 59 18.73 -2.20 22.09
CA MET A 59 20.03 -2.57 22.66
C MET A 59 20.92 -1.34 22.88
N GLU A 60 20.90 -0.36 21.96
CA GLU A 60 21.61 0.91 22.11
C GLU A 60 21.09 1.74 23.28
N GLU A 61 19.78 1.73 23.54
CA GLU A 61 19.18 2.34 24.73
C GLU A 61 19.74 1.70 26.01
N PHE A 62 19.75 0.37 26.08
CA PHE A 62 20.31 -0.36 27.22
C PHE A 62 21.79 -0.05 27.46
N LEU A 63 22.57 0.11 26.38
CA LEU A 63 24.00 0.43 26.43
C LEU A 63 24.31 1.87 26.85
N ARG A 64 23.32 2.78 26.94
CA ARG A 64 23.59 4.13 27.48
C ARG A 64 23.88 4.09 28.97
N GLU A 65 23.23 3.17 29.68
CA GLU A 65 23.36 3.02 31.14
C GLU A 65 24.28 1.87 31.53
N ASN A 66 24.60 0.97 30.57
CA ASN A 66 25.38 -0.24 30.80
C ASN A 66 26.53 -0.35 29.81
N THR A 67 27.67 -0.89 30.23
CA THR A 67 28.75 -1.26 29.31
C THR A 67 28.76 -2.76 29.13
N ASP A 68 28.27 -3.23 27.98
CA ASP A 68 28.31 -4.64 27.58
C ASP A 68 29.06 -4.77 26.25
N ALA A 69 30.11 -5.59 26.22
CA ALA A 69 30.93 -5.80 25.02
C ALA A 69 30.28 -6.80 24.05
N GLU A 70 29.58 -7.80 24.56
CA GLU A 70 28.90 -8.82 23.76
C GLU A 70 27.71 -8.20 23.05
N LEU A 71 26.94 -7.36 23.75
CA LEU A 71 25.81 -6.66 23.15
C LEU A 71 26.24 -5.67 22.06
N ARG A 72 27.38 -4.99 22.24
CA ARG A 72 27.99 -4.15 21.20
C ARG A 72 28.42 -4.95 19.98
N ALA A 73 29.00 -6.14 20.19
CA ALA A 73 29.36 -7.03 19.09
C ALA A 73 28.12 -7.49 18.32
N ALA A 74 27.05 -7.88 19.03
CA ALA A 74 25.77 -8.28 18.43
C ALA A 74 25.15 -7.16 17.57
N ILE A 75 25.16 -5.91 18.05
CA ILE A 75 24.73 -4.75 17.24
C ILE A 75 25.57 -4.63 15.97
N GLY A 76 26.89 -4.80 16.07
CA GLY A 76 27.81 -4.78 14.92
C GLY A 76 27.48 -5.85 13.87
N GLU A 77 27.23 -7.08 14.31
CA GLU A 77 26.82 -8.18 13.43
C GLU A 77 25.46 -7.91 12.75
N ASN A 78 24.52 -7.32 13.49
CA ASN A 78 23.23 -6.91 12.95
C ASN A 78 23.38 -5.82 11.87
N ILE A 79 24.28 -4.85 12.06
CA ILE A 79 24.56 -3.80 11.07
C ILE A 79 25.05 -4.41 9.76
N VAL A 80 26.01 -5.34 9.82
CA VAL A 80 26.52 -6.06 8.63
C VAL A 80 25.40 -6.84 7.95
N THR A 81 24.54 -7.50 8.75
CA THR A 81 23.39 -8.25 8.24
C THR A 81 22.38 -7.34 7.53
N ILE A 82 22.05 -6.20 8.13
CA ILE A 82 21.18 -5.19 7.51
C ILE A 82 21.76 -4.69 6.19
N ALA A 83 23.06 -4.38 6.15
CA ALA A 83 23.72 -3.90 4.94
C ALA A 83 23.62 -4.92 3.79
N ARG A 84 23.90 -6.20 4.09
CA ARG A 84 23.76 -7.28 3.12
C ARG A 84 22.34 -7.43 2.60
N ARG A 85 21.34 -7.42 3.50
CA ARG A 85 19.93 -7.52 3.11
C ARG A 85 19.47 -6.33 2.27
N ARG A 86 19.94 -5.12 2.59
CA ARG A 86 19.66 -3.91 1.77
C ARG A 86 20.20 -4.03 0.36
N ALA A 87 21.42 -4.54 0.19
CA ALA A 87 21.99 -4.78 -1.14
C ALA A 87 21.13 -5.77 -1.93
N ILE A 88 20.68 -6.86 -1.30
CA ILE A 88 19.78 -7.84 -1.94
C ILE A 88 18.44 -7.19 -2.33
N VAL A 89 17.84 -6.38 -1.45
CA VAL A 89 16.60 -5.64 -1.76
C VAL A 89 16.79 -4.72 -2.97
N GLU A 90 17.91 -4.01 -3.04
CA GLU A 90 18.23 -3.13 -4.16
C GLU A 90 18.33 -3.92 -5.47
N ASP A 91 19.01 -5.07 -5.46
CA ASP A 91 19.16 -5.93 -6.63
C ASP A 91 17.82 -6.54 -7.07
N LEU A 92 17.00 -6.98 -6.12
CA LEU A 92 15.66 -7.50 -6.42
C LEU A 92 14.73 -6.42 -7.00
N ARG A 93 14.82 -5.18 -6.50
CA ARG A 93 14.03 -4.06 -7.02
C ARG A 93 14.38 -3.72 -8.47
N LYS A 94 15.65 -3.89 -8.90
CA LYS A 94 16.05 -3.71 -10.30
C LYS A 94 15.42 -4.75 -11.24
N LEU A 95 15.00 -5.90 -10.71
CA LEU A 95 14.34 -6.96 -11.47
C LEU A 95 12.82 -6.78 -11.55
N LEU A 96 12.24 -5.91 -10.72
CA LEU A 96 10.83 -5.59 -10.82
C LEU A 96 10.61 -4.75 -12.08
N PRO A 97 9.63 -5.11 -12.92
CA PRO A 97 9.27 -4.24 -14.04
C PRO A 97 8.93 -2.88 -13.47
N GLU A 98 9.47 -1.81 -14.05
CA GLU A 98 9.04 -0.47 -13.70
C GLU A 98 7.52 -0.47 -13.82
N ARG A 99 6.80 -0.31 -12.71
CA ARG A 99 5.43 0.19 -12.72
C ARG A 99 5.50 1.66 -13.16
N SER A 100 6.10 1.93 -14.33
CA SER A 100 5.93 3.19 -15.02
C SER A 100 4.44 3.28 -15.28
N GLY A 101 3.77 4.15 -14.53
CA GLY A 101 2.40 4.51 -14.81
C GLY A 101 2.33 4.91 -16.27
N ALA A 102 1.71 4.07 -17.09
CA ALA A 102 1.32 4.40 -18.45
C ALA A 102 0.21 5.46 -18.36
N THR A 103 0.56 6.68 -17.97
CA THR A 103 -0.11 7.86 -18.49
C THR A 103 0.70 8.25 -19.71
N VAL A 104 0.33 7.68 -20.86
CA VAL A 104 0.68 8.24 -22.15
C VAL A 104 0.01 9.61 -22.20
N VAL A 105 0.73 10.66 -21.77
CA VAL A 105 0.34 12.02 -22.10
C VAL A 105 0.71 12.19 -23.57
N ALA A 106 -0.31 12.10 -24.43
CA ALA A 106 -0.16 12.34 -25.85
C ALA A 106 0.54 13.70 -26.09
N PRO A 107 1.48 13.82 -27.05
CA PRO A 107 1.98 15.10 -27.47
C PRO A 107 0.89 15.77 -28.33
N SER A 108 -0.11 16.37 -27.68
CA SER A 108 -1.03 17.26 -28.40
C SER A 108 -0.28 18.56 -28.66
N GLY A 109 0.20 18.68 -29.90
CA GLY A 109 0.94 19.84 -30.38
C GLY A 109 0.21 21.15 -30.10
N ALA A 110 0.93 22.08 -29.49
CA ALA A 110 0.69 23.49 -29.62
C ALA A 110 2.07 24.13 -29.86
N ALA A 111 2.46 24.13 -31.13
CA ALA A 111 3.50 25.02 -31.62
C ALA A 111 3.04 26.46 -31.34
N VAL A 112 3.70 27.14 -30.41
CA VAL A 112 3.75 28.60 -30.38
C VAL A 112 5.14 28.99 -30.85
N LEU A 113 5.21 29.28 -32.15
CA LEU A 113 6.28 30.03 -32.79
C LEU A 113 6.50 31.31 -31.96
N SER A 114 7.62 31.37 -31.26
CA SER A 114 8.12 32.64 -30.74
C SER A 114 8.85 33.31 -31.90
N ASP A 115 8.15 34.25 -32.52
CA ASP A 115 8.70 35.18 -33.50
C ASP A 115 9.85 35.95 -32.83
N VAL A 116 11.09 35.56 -33.12
CA VAL A 116 12.29 36.37 -32.86
C VAL A 116 12.49 37.19 -34.12
N ASP A 117 11.79 38.31 -34.19
CA ASP A 117 12.10 39.36 -35.17
C ASP A 117 13.35 40.12 -34.67
N GLY A 118 14.49 39.47 -34.85
CA GLY A 118 15.81 40.08 -34.80
C GLY A 118 16.11 40.72 -36.15
N SER A 119 15.49 41.87 -36.45
CA SER A 119 15.88 42.68 -37.60
C SER A 119 16.79 43.84 -37.16
N MET A 120 18.08 43.49 -37.20
CA MET A 120 19.20 44.32 -37.66
C MET A 120 18.80 45.68 -38.26
N LEU A 121 19.15 46.77 -37.59
CA LEU A 121 19.48 48.04 -38.25
C LEU A 121 20.80 48.57 -37.70
N LEU A 122 21.64 48.91 -38.66
CA LEU A 122 23.05 49.31 -38.64
C LEU A 122 23.33 50.54 -37.78
#